data_AF-A0A5J4TBJ8-F1
#
_entry.id   AF-A0A5J4TBJ8-F1
#
_cell.length_a   1.000
_cell.length_b   1.000
_cell.length_c   1.000
_cell.angle_alpha   90.00
_cell.angle_beta   90.00
_cell.angle_gamma   90.00
#
_symmetry.space_group_name_H-M   'P 1'
#
loop_
_entity.id
_entity.type
_entity.pdbx_description
1 polymer ?
#
loop_
_entity_poly.entity_id
_entity_poly.type
_entity_poly.pdbx_seq_one_letter_code
_entity_poly.pdbx_strand_id
1 'polypeptide(L)'
;MQEKAANGEYENEEQIVIDLTRLLVYYEGETEVIYVIKRYDAICDSQVLYHKLEGIVYKQLEKININFKNKKTEEMTDDKKESKPLTAKYIFKKYASKFAKKGCKFIGDDPKILTGKQFRAAIVIQARQGIGKSRFTDVIAELTSRYCCSNITNIDDFTGKFNSVFENKMLAVLTEMMNYNDSKKSVATVMKSIISDLTIRINEKNTPRRTAENVMNIIYVTNADMPVQLDTDDRRHL
;
A
#
# COMPACT_ATOMS: atom_id res chain seq x y z
N MET A 1 10.42 -7.93 -10.43
CA MET A 1 11.76 -7.92 -9.80
C MET A 1 12.49 -9.25 -10.00
N GLN A 2 11.94 -10.40 -9.59
CA GLN A 2 12.66 -11.68 -9.71
C GLN A 2 13.08 -12.00 -11.15
N GLU A 3 12.17 -11.86 -12.11
CA GLU A 3 12.48 -12.01 -13.55
C GLU A 3 13.54 -11.01 -14.01
N LYS A 4 13.34 -9.72 -13.73
CA LYS A 4 14.31 -8.64 -14.00
C LYS A 4 15.71 -8.93 -13.43
N ALA A 5 15.79 -9.52 -12.22
CA ALA A 5 17.04 -9.92 -11.58
C ALA A 5 17.68 -11.13 -12.27
N ALA A 6 16.88 -12.14 -12.63
CA ALA A 6 17.34 -13.35 -13.31
C ALA A 6 17.85 -13.05 -14.72
N ASN A 7 17.14 -12.20 -15.45
CA ASN A 7 17.47 -11.74 -16.80
C ASN A 7 18.68 -10.79 -16.85
N GLY A 8 19.21 -10.40 -15.70
CA GLY A 8 20.36 -9.50 -15.60
C GLY A 8 20.07 -8.09 -16.09
N GLU A 9 18.82 -7.63 -16.02
CA GLU A 9 18.38 -6.35 -16.60
C GLU A 9 18.77 -5.13 -15.77
N TYR A 10 19.29 -5.33 -14.55
CA TYR A 10 19.78 -4.25 -13.71
C TYR A 10 21.12 -3.73 -14.19
N GLU A 11 21.28 -2.40 -14.16
CA GLU A 11 22.53 -1.73 -14.53
C GLU A 11 23.39 -1.38 -13.32
N ASN A 12 22.75 -1.10 -12.18
CA ASN A 12 23.43 -0.74 -10.93
C ASN A 12 22.60 -1.13 -9.69
N GLU A 13 23.23 -1.05 -8.52
CA GLU A 13 22.57 -1.36 -7.24
C GLU A 13 21.42 -0.41 -6.90
N GLU A 14 21.43 0.83 -7.40
CA GLU A 14 20.41 1.83 -7.09
C GLU A 14 19.05 1.47 -7.70
N GLN A 15 19.03 1.00 -8.96
CA GLN A 15 17.82 0.50 -9.60
C GLN A 15 17.23 -0.69 -8.84
N ILE A 16 18.09 -1.56 -8.30
CA ILE A 16 17.66 -2.69 -7.48
C ILE A 16 17.00 -2.16 -6.22
N VAL A 17 17.66 -1.24 -5.50
CA VAL A 17 17.11 -0.65 -4.27
C VAL A 17 15.75 0.01 -4.53
N ILE A 18 15.58 0.77 -5.62
CA ILE A 18 14.30 1.40 -5.99
C ILE A 18 13.19 0.37 -6.21
N ASP A 19 13.49 -0.72 -6.91
CA ASP A 19 12.51 -1.78 -7.13
C ASP A 19 12.21 -2.56 -5.83
N LEU A 20 13.21 -2.74 -4.98
CA LEU A 20 13.11 -3.47 -3.71
C LEU A 20 12.31 -2.66 -2.67
N THR A 21 12.49 -1.34 -2.59
CA THR A 21 11.75 -0.46 -1.65
C THR A 21 10.27 -0.33 -2.01
N ARG A 22 9.90 -0.55 -3.28
CA ARG A 22 8.49 -0.64 -3.72
C ARG A 22 7.80 -1.93 -3.25
N LEU A 23 8.59 -2.94 -2.89
CA LEU A 23 8.10 -4.28 -2.55
C LEU A 23 8.27 -4.61 -1.07
N LEU A 24 9.26 -4.02 -0.40
CA LEU A 24 9.63 -4.33 0.97
C LEU A 24 9.94 -3.04 1.72
N VAL A 25 9.35 -2.90 2.90
CA VAL A 25 9.71 -1.89 3.90
C VAL A 25 9.73 -2.55 5.27
N TYR A 26 10.42 -1.96 6.24
CA TYR A 26 10.37 -2.43 7.62
C TYR A 26 10.25 -1.29 8.62
N TYR A 27 9.64 -1.60 9.77
CA TYR A 27 9.45 -0.67 10.87
C TYR A 27 10.36 -1.04 12.03
N GLU A 28 11.10 -0.07 12.55
CA GLU A 28 11.82 -0.19 13.81
C GLU A 28 10.87 0.24 14.93
N GLY A 29 10.18 -0.73 15.54
CA GLY A 29 9.45 -0.52 16.78
C GLY A 29 10.38 -0.63 18.00
N GLU A 30 9.91 -0.21 19.18
CA GLU A 30 10.70 -0.27 20.42
C GLU A 30 11.07 -1.70 20.83
N THR A 31 10.24 -2.70 20.48
CA THR A 31 10.41 -4.09 20.90
C THR A 31 10.67 -5.07 19.76
N GLU A 32 10.21 -4.77 18.54
CA GLU A 32 10.33 -5.68 17.39
C GLU A 32 10.41 -4.93 16.05
N VAL A 33 11.14 -5.53 15.10
CA VAL A 33 11.20 -5.07 13.71
C VAL A 33 10.18 -5.83 12.86
N ILE A 34 9.28 -5.11 12.20
CA ILE A 34 8.22 -5.71 11.38
C ILE A 34 8.48 -5.41 9.92
N TYR A 35 8.48 -6.46 9.11
CA TYR A 35 8.69 -6.33 7.68
C TYR A 35 7.36 -6.46 6.94
N VAL A 36 7.07 -5.52 6.06
CA VAL A 36 5.89 -5.55 5.18
C VAL A 36 6.34 -5.80 3.76
N ILE A 37 5.80 -6.86 3.15
CA ILE A 37 6.11 -7.29 1.79
C ILE A 37 4.86 -7.20 0.92
N LYS A 38 4.96 -6.48 -0.19
CA LYS A 38 3.99 -6.47 -1.29
C LYS A 38 4.25 -7.65 -2.23
N ARG A 39 3.22 -8.47 -2.45
CA ARG A 39 3.25 -9.62 -3.35
C ARG A 39 1.98 -9.71 -4.16
N TYR A 40 2.09 -10.28 -5.35
CA TYR A 40 0.94 -10.68 -6.13
C TYR A 40 0.45 -12.06 -5.66
N ASP A 41 -0.83 -12.18 -5.36
CA ASP A 41 -1.54 -13.42 -5.09
C ASP A 41 -2.25 -13.88 -6.36
N ALA A 42 -1.76 -14.98 -6.93
CA ALA A 42 -2.28 -15.56 -8.17
C ALA A 42 -3.67 -16.19 -8.01
N ILE A 43 -4.07 -16.59 -6.80
CA ILE A 43 -5.41 -17.14 -6.54
C ILE A 43 -6.43 -16.00 -6.59
N CYS A 44 -6.06 -14.86 -6.02
CA CYS A 44 -6.95 -13.70 -5.94
C CYS A 44 -6.78 -12.72 -7.11
N ASP A 45 -5.82 -12.94 -8.02
CA ASP A 45 -5.43 -12.00 -9.08
C ASP A 45 -5.23 -10.57 -8.56
N SER A 46 -4.51 -10.42 -7.44
CA SER A 46 -4.42 -9.12 -6.76
C SER A 46 -3.09 -8.92 -6.02
N GLN A 47 -2.72 -7.66 -5.80
CA GLN A 47 -1.57 -7.31 -4.97
C GLN A 47 -1.98 -7.33 -3.49
N VAL A 48 -1.17 -7.95 -2.64
CA VAL A 48 -1.43 -8.16 -1.21
C VAL A 48 -0.20 -7.74 -0.40
N LEU A 49 -0.43 -7.04 0.72
CA LEU A 49 0.62 -6.73 1.70
C LEU A 49 0.63 -7.78 2.81
N TYR A 50 1.79 -8.41 3.03
CA TYR A 50 2.02 -9.38 4.11
C TYR A 50 2.98 -8.81 5.15
N HIS A 51 2.64 -8.95 6.43
CA HIS A 51 3.58 -8.76 7.53
C HIS A 51 4.34 -10.06 7.82
N LYS A 52 5.66 -9.98 7.98
CA LYS A 52 6.53 -11.13 8.23
C LYS A 52 7.63 -10.81 9.24
N LEU A 53 8.08 -11.87 9.92
CA LEU A 53 9.28 -11.84 10.76
C LEU A 53 10.55 -11.78 9.91
N GLU A 54 11.58 -11.16 10.46
CA GLU A 54 12.89 -10.95 9.83
C GLU A 54 13.46 -12.23 9.19
N GLY A 55 13.48 -13.33 9.96
CA GLY A 55 14.06 -14.59 9.49
C GLY A 55 13.37 -15.12 8.23
N ILE A 56 12.06 -14.91 8.07
CA ILE A 56 11.32 -15.33 6.88
C ILE A 56 11.69 -14.43 5.70
N VAL A 57 11.76 -13.11 5.92
CA VAL A 57 12.14 -12.14 4.87
C VAL A 57 13.54 -12.43 4.37
N TYR A 58 14.50 -12.65 5.27
CA TYR A 58 15.89 -12.90 4.88
C TYR A 58 16.04 -14.20 4.09
N LYS A 59 15.37 -15.28 4.51
CA LYS A 59 15.33 -16.53 3.73
C LYS A 59 14.73 -16.35 2.34
N GLN A 60 13.77 -15.43 2.18
CA GLN A 60 13.18 -15.14 0.87
C GLN A 60 14.11 -14.31 -0.02
N LEU A 61 14.74 -13.26 0.54
CA LEU A 61 15.69 -12.41 -0.19
C LEU A 61 16.99 -13.14 -0.56
N GLU A 62 17.40 -14.13 0.23
CA GLU A 62 18.59 -14.95 -0.03
C GLU A 62 18.44 -15.83 -1.28
N LYS A 63 17.20 -16.18 -1.65
CA LYS A 63 16.91 -16.98 -2.85
C LYS A 63 16.95 -16.17 -4.15
N ILE A 64 17.03 -14.84 -4.07
CA ILE A 64 17.00 -13.97 -5.23
C ILE A 64 18.43 -13.57 -5.58
N ASN A 65 19.00 -14.25 -6.59
CA ASN A 65 20.29 -13.89 -7.18
C ASN A 65 20.12 -12.70 -8.13
N ILE A 66 21.09 -11.80 -8.13
CA ILE A 66 21.09 -10.58 -8.94
C ILE A 66 22.24 -10.65 -9.93
N ASN A 67 21.88 -10.55 -11.22
CA ASN A 67 22.83 -10.40 -12.32
C ASN A 67 22.80 -8.96 -12.83
N PHE A 68 23.95 -8.46 -13.28
CA PHE A 68 24.08 -7.16 -13.96
C PHE A 68 24.31 -7.36 -15.45
N LYS A 69 23.78 -6.46 -16.28
CA LYS A 69 23.95 -6.49 -17.75
C LYS A 69 25.41 -6.58 -18.19
N ASN A 70 26.35 -6.06 -17.40
CA ASN A 70 27.74 -5.87 -17.80
C ASN A 70 28.73 -6.96 -17.34
N LYS A 71 28.27 -8.12 -16.82
CA LYS A 71 29.16 -9.30 -16.72
C LYS A 71 29.33 -9.95 -18.10
N LYS A 72 30.04 -9.27 -19.00
CA LYS A 72 30.72 -9.96 -20.11
C LYS A 72 31.85 -10.78 -19.49
N THR A 73 32.00 -11.98 -20.03
CA THR A 73 33.08 -12.95 -19.82
C THR A 73 34.44 -12.26 -19.68
N GLU A 74 34.89 -12.03 -18.45
CA GLU A 74 36.31 -11.79 -18.19
C GLU A 74 36.98 -13.16 -18.05
N GLU A 75 37.96 -13.36 -18.94
CA GLU A 75 38.77 -14.54 -19.11
C GLU A 75 39.37 -15.03 -17.78
N MET A 76 39.59 -16.34 -17.74
CA MET A 76 40.16 -17.06 -16.62
C MET A 76 41.53 -16.48 -16.25
N THR A 77 41.60 -15.86 -15.08
CA THR A 77 42.84 -15.74 -14.31
C THR A 77 42.59 -16.35 -12.94
N ASP A 78 43.52 -17.22 -12.54
CA ASP A 78 43.41 -18.32 -11.56
C ASP A 78 43.35 -17.91 -10.09
N ASP A 79 42.75 -16.78 -9.75
CA ASP A 79 42.58 -16.34 -8.34
C ASP A 79 41.14 -15.93 -8.03
N LYS A 80 40.18 -16.83 -8.27
CA LYS A 80 38.80 -16.62 -7.81
C LYS A 80 38.64 -17.10 -6.37
N LYS A 81 38.89 -16.20 -5.41
CA LYS A 81 38.14 -16.20 -4.14
C LYS A 81 36.66 -16.39 -4.51
N GLU A 82 36.02 -17.44 -4.00
CA GLU A 82 34.59 -17.69 -4.15
C GLU A 82 33.78 -16.44 -3.76
N SER A 83 33.51 -15.55 -4.70
CA SER A 83 32.70 -14.36 -4.43
C SER A 83 31.27 -14.85 -4.30
N LYS A 84 30.74 -14.89 -3.08
CA LYS A 84 29.33 -15.22 -2.82
C LYS A 84 28.45 -14.45 -3.81
N PRO A 85 27.47 -15.13 -4.46
CA PRO A 85 26.59 -14.49 -5.43
C PRO A 85 25.92 -13.28 -4.80
N LEU A 86 25.82 -12.19 -5.57
CA LEU A 86 25.14 -10.99 -5.14
C LEU A 86 23.64 -11.31 -5.02
N THR A 87 23.10 -11.23 -3.81
CA THR A 87 21.69 -11.55 -3.52
C THR A 87 20.91 -10.29 -3.16
N ALA A 88 19.59 -10.34 -3.31
CA ALA A 88 18.70 -9.29 -2.80
C ALA A 88 18.89 -9.08 -1.29
N LYS A 89 19.23 -10.14 -0.53
CA LYS A 89 19.56 -10.04 0.90
C LYS A 89 20.80 -9.18 1.14
N TYR A 90 21.84 -9.31 0.32
CA TYR A 90 23.04 -8.48 0.43
C TYR A 90 22.72 -7.01 0.17
N ILE A 91 22.00 -6.70 -0.91
CA ILE A 91 21.60 -5.32 -1.24
C ILE A 91 20.73 -4.73 -0.15
N PHE A 92 19.74 -5.49 0.34
CA PHE A 92 18.87 -5.07 1.43
C PHE A 92 19.68 -4.71 2.68
N LYS A 93 20.62 -5.55 3.10
CA LYS A 93 21.50 -5.28 4.26
C LYS A 93 22.37 -4.04 4.04
N LYS A 94 22.96 -3.90 2.86
CA LYS A 94 23.83 -2.76 2.50
C LYS A 94 23.10 -1.42 2.55
N TYR A 95 21.82 -1.41 2.16
CA TYR A 95 21.01 -0.20 2.07
C TYR A 95 19.84 -0.17 3.07
N ALA A 96 19.95 -0.88 4.21
CA ALA A 96 18.85 -1.11 5.16
C ALA A 96 18.11 0.19 5.56
N SER A 97 18.85 1.28 5.78
CA SER A 97 18.29 2.59 6.12
C SER A 97 17.31 3.16 5.08
N LYS A 98 17.42 2.77 3.80
CA LYS A 98 16.47 3.16 2.74
C LYS A 98 15.13 2.42 2.81
N PHE A 99 15.08 1.31 3.53
CA PHE A 99 13.89 0.47 3.74
C PHE A 99 13.21 0.75 5.08
N ALA A 100 13.94 1.33 6.03
CA ALA A 100 13.43 1.69 7.34
C ALA A 100 12.37 2.79 7.22
N LYS A 101 11.21 2.55 7.82
CA LYS A 101 10.13 3.52 7.95
C LYS A 101 9.82 3.71 9.43
N LYS A 102 9.79 4.97 9.88
CA LYS A 102 9.17 5.32 11.18
C LYS A 102 7.65 5.22 11.02
N GLY A 103 6.99 4.33 11.75
CA GLY A 103 5.54 4.14 11.69
C GLY A 103 4.99 3.15 12.72
N CYS A 104 3.68 2.98 12.72
CA CYS A 104 2.95 2.18 13.72
C CYS A 104 2.82 0.70 13.30
N LYS A 105 2.94 -0.22 14.27
CA LYS A 105 2.71 -1.67 14.10
C LYS A 105 1.23 -1.95 13.81
N PHE A 106 0.93 -2.61 12.69
CA PHE A 106 -0.41 -3.12 12.38
C PHE A 106 -0.53 -4.55 12.89
N ILE A 107 -1.58 -4.83 13.66
CA ILE A 107 -1.99 -6.19 14.03
C ILE A 107 -3.42 -6.32 13.55
N GLY A 108 -3.65 -7.21 12.60
CA GLY A 108 -4.98 -7.49 12.07
C GLY A 108 -5.08 -8.97 11.73
N ASP A 109 -6.11 -9.62 12.24
CA ASP A 109 -6.34 -11.07 12.04
C ASP A 109 -6.95 -11.37 10.67
N ASP A 110 -7.41 -10.34 9.95
CA ASP A 110 -7.91 -10.48 8.58
C ASP A 110 -6.79 -10.21 7.55
N PRO A 111 -6.27 -11.26 6.87
CA PRO A 111 -5.24 -11.10 5.84
C PRO A 111 -5.75 -10.33 4.62
N LYS A 112 -7.07 -10.11 4.51
CA LYS A 112 -7.65 -9.37 3.41
C LYS A 112 -7.50 -7.87 3.53
N ILE A 113 -7.32 -7.29 4.73
CA ILE A 113 -7.30 -5.83 5.00
C ILE A 113 -6.31 -5.02 4.14
N LEU A 114 -5.35 -5.64 3.46
CA LEU A 114 -4.46 -4.95 2.52
C LEU A 114 -4.32 -5.70 1.18
N THR A 115 -5.34 -6.47 0.80
CA THR A 115 -5.45 -7.10 -0.52
C THR A 115 -5.99 -6.11 -1.55
N GLY A 116 -5.69 -6.33 -2.83
CA GLY A 116 -6.18 -5.50 -3.92
C GLY A 116 -7.64 -5.72 -4.27
N LYS A 117 -8.38 -6.43 -3.42
CA LYS A 117 -9.83 -6.57 -3.48
C LYS A 117 -10.48 -5.58 -2.52
N GLN A 118 -11.65 -5.11 -2.88
CA GLN A 118 -12.45 -4.25 -2.01
C GLN A 118 -12.93 -5.05 -0.79
N PHE A 119 -12.69 -4.56 0.43
CA PHE A 119 -13.14 -5.21 1.68
C PHE A 119 -14.63 -5.07 1.91
N ARG A 120 -15.25 -4.11 1.19
CA ARG A 120 -16.65 -3.71 1.32
C ARG A 120 -16.98 -3.14 2.71
N ALA A 121 -15.92 -2.72 3.40
CA ALA A 121 -15.93 -2.00 4.66
C ALA A 121 -14.82 -0.93 4.61
N ALA A 122 -15.03 0.15 5.35
CA ALA A 122 -14.06 1.19 5.61
C ALA A 122 -13.44 0.99 7.00
N ILE A 123 -12.17 1.33 7.16
CA ILE A 123 -11.45 1.26 8.43
C ILE A 123 -11.50 2.64 9.08
N VAL A 124 -11.88 2.72 10.36
CA VAL A 124 -11.89 3.98 11.11
C VAL A 124 -10.77 3.99 12.13
N ILE A 125 -9.84 4.94 11.99
CA ILE A 125 -8.73 5.16 12.91
C ILE A 125 -9.03 6.43 13.73
N GLN A 126 -9.40 6.22 14.98
CA GLN A 126 -9.74 7.27 15.92
C GLN A 126 -8.71 7.34 17.07
N ALA A 127 -8.14 8.52 17.30
CA ALA A 127 -7.25 8.78 18.43
C ALA A 127 -7.06 10.29 18.62
N ARG A 128 -6.32 10.72 19.65
CA ARG A 128 -5.89 12.13 19.77
C ARG A 128 -4.84 12.52 18.72
N GLN A 129 -4.69 13.82 18.47
CA GLN A 129 -3.62 14.34 17.60
C GLN A 129 -2.23 14.00 18.19
N GLY A 130 -1.23 13.83 17.32
CA GLY A 130 0.14 13.50 17.75
C GLY A 130 0.39 12.02 18.05
N ILE A 131 -0.63 11.16 18.00
CA ILE A 131 -0.51 9.70 18.26
C ILE A 131 0.03 8.92 17.04
N GLY A 132 0.26 9.58 15.90
CA GLY A 132 0.86 8.95 14.71
C GLY A 132 -0.13 8.30 13.74
N LYS A 133 -1.44 8.57 13.85
CA LYS A 133 -2.45 8.03 12.92
C LYS A 133 -2.17 8.35 11.44
N SER A 134 -1.87 9.62 11.14
CA SER A 134 -1.52 10.02 9.77
C SER A 134 -0.25 9.34 9.32
N ARG A 135 0.72 9.15 10.23
CA ARG A 135 1.96 8.45 9.94
C ARG A 135 1.72 7.00 9.56
N PHE A 136 0.75 6.34 10.18
CA PHE A 136 0.32 5.00 9.81
C PHE A 136 -0.24 4.97 8.39
N THR A 137 -1.18 5.86 8.07
CA THR A 137 -1.80 5.89 6.74
C THR A 137 -0.85 6.34 5.63
N ASP A 138 0.11 7.21 5.95
CA ASP A 138 1.15 7.67 5.01
C ASP A 138 1.97 6.50 4.47
N VAL A 139 2.27 5.49 5.30
CA VAL A 139 3.08 4.36 4.85
C VAL A 139 2.29 3.43 3.94
N ILE A 140 1.01 3.20 4.25
CA ILE A 140 0.13 2.42 3.36
C ILE A 140 -0.05 3.18 2.03
N ALA A 141 -0.24 4.50 2.10
CA ALA A 141 -0.31 5.36 0.93
C ALA A 141 0.98 5.31 0.09
N GLU A 142 2.15 5.25 0.72
CA GLU A 142 3.43 5.10 0.01
C GLU A 142 3.54 3.73 -0.69
N LEU A 143 3.12 2.65 -0.02
CA LEU A 143 3.13 1.28 -0.59
C LEU A 143 2.15 1.09 -1.76
N THR A 144 1.03 1.81 -1.70
CA THR A 144 0.01 1.82 -2.76
C THR A 144 0.28 2.90 -3.81
N SER A 145 1.11 3.89 -3.49
CA SER A 145 1.67 4.92 -4.38
C SER A 145 0.59 5.55 -5.26
N ARG A 146 0.75 5.53 -6.59
CA ARG A 146 -0.19 6.09 -7.58
C ARG A 146 -1.63 5.55 -7.49
N TYR A 147 -1.82 4.44 -6.80
CA TYR A 147 -3.14 3.83 -6.56
C TYR A 147 -3.79 4.32 -5.26
N CYS A 148 -3.14 5.20 -4.50
CA CYS A 148 -3.68 5.84 -3.31
C CYS A 148 -4.09 7.29 -3.58
N CYS A 149 -5.24 7.68 -3.07
CA CYS A 149 -5.55 9.08 -2.81
C CYS A 149 -5.32 9.35 -1.31
N SER A 150 -4.15 9.89 -0.96
CA SER A 150 -3.81 10.22 0.42
C SER A 150 -4.35 11.59 0.82
N ASN A 151 -4.67 11.74 2.11
CA ASN A 151 -4.98 13.02 2.76
C ASN A 151 -6.11 13.82 2.10
N ILE A 152 -7.20 13.15 1.72
CA ILE A 152 -8.35 13.89 1.24
C ILE A 152 -9.09 14.48 2.44
N THR A 153 -9.20 15.81 2.45
CA THR A 153 -9.82 16.61 3.51
C THR A 153 -11.16 17.19 3.08
N ASN A 154 -11.45 17.21 1.77
CA ASN A 154 -12.73 17.67 1.22
C ASN A 154 -13.54 16.48 0.68
N ILE A 155 -14.70 16.24 1.28
CA ILE A 155 -15.60 15.17 0.84
C ILE A 155 -16.25 15.46 -0.52
N ASP A 156 -16.32 16.73 -0.94
CA ASP A 156 -16.89 17.08 -2.24
C ASP A 156 -16.02 16.59 -3.41
N ASP A 157 -14.74 16.31 -3.18
CA ASP A 157 -13.88 15.64 -4.16
C ASP A 157 -14.35 14.19 -4.43
N PHE A 158 -15.05 13.59 -3.46
CA PHE A 158 -15.64 12.25 -3.55
C PHE A 158 -17.10 12.28 -3.99
N THR A 159 -17.89 13.22 -3.44
CA THR A 159 -19.34 13.22 -3.61
C THR A 159 -19.85 14.26 -4.61
N GLY A 160 -18.94 15.07 -5.15
CA GLY A 160 -19.23 16.06 -6.16
C GLY A 160 -19.64 15.45 -7.50
N LYS A 161 -20.08 16.33 -8.41
CA LYS A 161 -20.51 15.93 -9.75
C LYS A 161 -19.39 15.25 -10.54
N PHE A 162 -18.14 15.66 -10.35
CA PHE A 162 -16.98 15.13 -11.07
C PHE A 162 -16.13 14.29 -10.12
N ASN A 163 -15.82 13.06 -10.50
CA ASN A 163 -15.31 12.05 -9.58
C ASN A 163 -14.24 11.14 -10.22
N SER A 164 -13.55 11.59 -11.25
CA SER A 164 -12.47 10.82 -11.89
C SER A 164 -11.28 10.52 -10.98
N VAL A 165 -11.18 11.21 -9.85
CA VAL A 165 -10.18 10.93 -8.80
C VAL A 165 -10.21 9.46 -8.36
N PHE A 166 -11.38 8.80 -8.37
CA PHE A 166 -11.54 7.39 -8.01
C PHE A 166 -10.95 6.40 -9.00
N GLU A 167 -10.83 6.80 -10.26
CA GLU A 167 -10.53 5.84 -11.31
C GLU A 167 -9.11 5.30 -11.11
N ASN A 168 -9.00 3.97 -11.16
CA ASN A 168 -7.76 3.24 -10.92
C ASN A 168 -7.13 3.53 -9.54
N LYS A 169 -7.95 3.74 -8.50
CA LYS A 169 -7.48 3.87 -7.11
C LYS A 169 -7.95 2.68 -6.28
N MET A 170 -7.01 2.13 -5.53
CA MET A 170 -7.23 0.99 -4.63
C MET A 170 -7.42 1.43 -3.18
N LEU A 171 -6.97 2.65 -2.83
CA LEU A 171 -7.02 3.17 -1.47
C LEU A 171 -7.35 4.66 -1.47
N ALA A 172 -8.21 5.07 -0.56
CA ALA A 172 -8.40 6.46 -0.21
C ALA A 172 -8.25 6.64 1.31
N VAL A 173 -7.44 7.62 1.71
CA VAL A 173 -7.26 8.02 3.11
C VAL A 173 -7.96 9.36 3.31
N LEU A 174 -9.00 9.35 4.13
CA LEU A 174 -9.84 10.50 4.42
C LEU A 174 -9.47 11.01 5.80
N THR A 175 -8.85 12.19 5.86
CA THR A 175 -8.32 12.76 7.09
C THR A 175 -9.20 13.91 7.55
N GLU A 176 -9.54 13.95 8.84
CA GLU A 176 -10.26 15.07 9.47
C GLU A 176 -11.55 15.46 8.74
N MET A 177 -12.26 14.47 8.18
CA MET A 177 -13.57 14.69 7.58
C MET A 177 -14.52 15.21 8.66
N MET A 178 -14.78 16.51 8.62
CA MET A 178 -15.63 17.19 9.61
C MET A 178 -17.09 16.75 9.46
N ASN A 179 -17.65 16.33 10.60
CA ASN A 179 -19.04 16.35 11.01
C ASN A 179 -20.08 16.14 9.89
N TYR A 180 -20.59 14.91 9.86
CA TYR A 180 -21.92 14.56 9.37
C TYR A 180 -22.97 15.43 10.08
N ASN A 181 -23.25 16.62 9.56
CA ASN A 181 -24.47 17.34 9.91
C ASN A 181 -25.62 16.82 9.02
N ASP A 182 -26.85 16.86 9.54
CA ASP A 182 -28.09 16.34 8.91
C ASP A 182 -28.31 16.75 7.43
N SER A 183 -27.68 17.83 6.97
CA SER A 183 -27.75 18.32 5.59
C SER A 183 -27.02 17.44 4.55
N LYS A 184 -26.34 16.36 4.96
CA LYS A 184 -25.48 15.52 4.09
C LYS A 184 -25.92 14.06 3.92
N LYS A 185 -27.22 13.72 4.04
CA LYS A 185 -27.73 12.35 3.74
C LYS A 185 -27.34 11.85 2.32
N SER A 186 -27.25 12.76 1.35
CA SER A 186 -26.78 12.44 -0.01
C SER A 186 -25.32 11.96 -0.02
N VAL A 187 -24.44 12.61 0.75
CA VAL A 187 -23.03 12.23 0.91
C VAL A 187 -22.91 10.84 1.53
N ALA A 188 -23.73 10.55 2.55
CA ALA A 188 -23.76 9.24 3.19
C ALA A 188 -24.10 8.11 2.23
N THR A 189 -25.08 8.36 1.37
CA THR A 189 -25.53 7.40 0.36
C THR A 189 -24.43 7.15 -0.67
N VAL A 190 -23.75 8.21 -1.12
CA VAL A 190 -22.62 8.10 -2.06
C VAL A 190 -21.46 7.35 -1.42
N MET A 191 -21.07 7.66 -0.17
CA MET A 191 -19.99 6.95 0.53
C MET A 191 -20.32 5.48 0.76
N LYS A 192 -21.56 5.15 1.17
CA LYS A 192 -22.03 3.75 1.28
C LYS A 192 -21.86 3.01 -0.05
N SER A 193 -22.21 3.64 -1.17
CA SER A 193 -22.06 3.07 -2.51
C SER A 193 -20.58 2.87 -2.88
N ILE A 194 -19.71 3.87 -2.63
CA ILE A 194 -18.26 3.75 -2.87
C ILE A 194 -17.66 2.60 -2.04
N ILE A 195 -18.12 2.40 -0.81
CA ILE A 195 -17.64 1.31 0.05
C ILE A 195 -18.12 -0.06 -0.45
N SER A 196 -19.39 -0.20 -0.86
CA SER A 196 -20.00 -1.53 -1.03
C SER A 196 -20.14 -2.04 -2.47
N ASP A 197 -20.21 -1.13 -3.45
CA ASP A 197 -20.60 -1.46 -4.81
C ASP A 197 -19.39 -1.88 -5.64
N LEU A 198 -19.55 -2.91 -6.48
CA LEU A 198 -18.47 -3.47 -7.30
C LEU A 198 -18.07 -2.59 -8.49
N THR A 199 -18.91 -1.63 -8.85
CA THR A 199 -18.69 -0.74 -9.99
C THR A 199 -19.05 0.69 -9.63
N ILE A 200 -18.31 1.65 -10.15
CA ILE A 200 -18.55 3.07 -9.95
C ILE A 200 -18.76 3.77 -11.30
N ARG A 201 -19.68 4.73 -11.36
CA ARG A 201 -19.83 5.59 -12.54
C ARG A 201 -18.86 6.76 -12.44
N ILE A 202 -17.95 6.84 -13.40
CA ILE A 202 -16.97 7.91 -13.53
C ILE A 202 -17.55 9.02 -14.41
N ASN A 203 -17.53 10.24 -13.88
CA ASN A 203 -17.90 11.47 -14.56
C ASN A 203 -16.72 12.44 -14.51
N GLU A 204 -16.04 12.60 -15.64
CA GLU A 204 -14.91 13.50 -15.82
C GLU A 204 -15.32 14.69 -16.70
N LYS A 205 -14.77 15.87 -16.41
CA LYS A 205 -15.16 17.10 -17.12
C LYS A 205 -14.83 16.99 -18.61
N ASN A 206 -15.78 17.37 -19.45
CA ASN A 206 -15.66 17.35 -20.92
C ASN A 206 -15.41 15.95 -21.52
N THR A 207 -15.78 14.87 -20.83
CA THR A 207 -15.68 13.51 -21.36
C THR A 207 -16.99 12.74 -21.16
N PRO A 208 -17.26 11.70 -21.98
CA PRO A 208 -18.41 10.83 -21.76
C PRO A 208 -18.30 10.09 -20.43
N ARG A 209 -19.45 9.91 -19.77
CA ARG A 209 -19.55 9.08 -18.57
C ARG A 209 -19.26 7.64 -18.90
N ARG A 210 -18.54 6.96 -18.01
CA ARG A 210 -18.16 5.56 -18.15
C ARG A 210 -18.34 4.81 -16.85
N THR A 211 -18.44 3.49 -16.93
CA THR A 211 -18.48 2.61 -15.77
C THR A 211 -17.09 2.02 -15.57
N ALA A 212 -16.59 2.05 -14.34
CA ALA A 212 -15.32 1.45 -13.96
C ALA A 212 -15.54 0.42 -12.84
N GLU A 213 -14.64 -0.54 -12.74
CA GLU A 213 -14.57 -1.45 -11.58
C GLU A 213 -14.20 -0.65 -10.32
N ASN A 214 -14.87 -0.95 -9.21
CA ASN A 214 -14.58 -0.34 -7.93
C ASN A 214 -13.72 -1.29 -7.08
N VAL A 215 -12.43 -1.01 -7.01
CA VAL A 215 -11.46 -1.72 -6.15
C VAL A 215 -11.01 -0.87 -4.95
N MET A 216 -11.72 0.23 -4.68
CA MET A 216 -11.31 1.19 -3.66
C MET A 216 -11.63 0.71 -2.24
N ASN A 217 -10.63 0.75 -1.38
CA ASN A 217 -10.75 0.66 0.06
C ASN A 217 -10.63 2.05 0.70
N ILE A 218 -11.34 2.27 1.81
CA ILE A 218 -11.39 3.57 2.49
C ILE A 218 -10.83 3.44 3.91
N ILE A 219 -9.95 4.36 4.30
CA ILE A 219 -9.50 4.56 5.68
C ILE A 219 -9.90 5.96 6.12
N TYR A 220 -10.70 6.05 7.18
CA TYR A 220 -10.98 7.30 7.87
C TYR A 220 -9.96 7.53 8.99
N VAL A 221 -9.39 8.73 9.06
CA VAL A 221 -8.50 9.16 10.13
C VAL A 221 -9.11 10.37 10.81
N THR A 222 -9.41 10.25 12.10
CA THR A 222 -10.16 11.28 12.82
C THR A 222 -9.72 11.44 14.27
N ASN A 223 -9.93 12.66 14.78
CA ASN A 223 -9.79 12.99 16.19
C ASN A 223 -11.15 13.12 16.90
N ALA A 224 -12.26 13.07 16.14
CA ALA A 224 -13.61 13.27 16.68
C ALA A 224 -14.13 12.01 17.38
N ASP A 225 -14.89 12.20 18.46
CA ASP A 225 -15.48 11.09 19.23
C ASP A 225 -16.51 10.28 18.44
N MET A 226 -17.18 10.91 17.46
CA MET A 226 -18.16 10.29 16.56
C MET A 226 -17.92 10.74 15.11
N PRO A 227 -17.02 10.07 14.36
CA PRO A 227 -16.62 10.52 13.03
C PRO A 227 -17.61 10.16 11.91
N VAL A 228 -18.41 9.10 12.10
CA VAL A 228 -19.39 8.62 11.14
C VAL A 228 -20.68 8.28 11.90
N GLN A 229 -21.83 8.72 11.38
CA GLN A 229 -23.12 8.32 11.91
C GLN A 229 -23.44 6.90 11.40
N LEU A 230 -23.30 5.91 12.29
CA LEU A 230 -23.52 4.50 11.99
C LEU A 230 -24.97 4.12 12.28
N ASP A 231 -25.57 3.34 11.38
CA ASP A 231 -26.84 2.67 11.66
C ASP A 231 -26.59 1.52 12.65
N THR A 232 -27.59 1.12 13.43
CA THR A 232 -27.48 0.04 14.45
C THR A 232 -26.99 -1.30 13.89
N ASP A 233 -27.18 -1.55 12.59
CA ASP A 233 -26.77 -2.77 11.88
C ASP A 233 -25.64 -2.53 10.86
N ASP A 234 -24.87 -1.44 11.01
CA ASP A 234 -23.81 -1.11 10.06
C ASP A 234 -22.65 -2.13 10.13
N ARG A 235 -22.37 -2.75 8.99
CA ARG A 235 -21.26 -3.71 8.79
C ARG A 235 -20.16 -3.15 7.90
N ARG A 236 -20.24 -1.85 7.59
CA ARG A 236 -19.42 -1.18 6.57
C ARG A 236 -18.32 -0.33 7.19
N HIS A 237 -18.27 -0.20 8.51
CA HIS A 237 -17.21 0.49 9.23
C HIS A 237 -16.64 -0.44 10.30
N LEU A 238 -15.31 -0.60 10.28
CA LEU A 238 -14.52 -1.40 11.22
C LEU A 238 -13.70 -0.48 12.12
#